data_AF-A0A9W6KF54-F1
#
_entry.id   AF-A0A9W6KF54-F1
#
_cell.length_a   1.000
_cell.length_b   1.000
_cell.length_c   1.000
_cell.angle_alpha   90.00
_cell.angle_beta   90.00
_cell.angle_gamma   90.00
#
_symmetry.space_group_name_H-M   'P 1'
#
loop_
_entity.id
_entity.type
_entity.pdbx_description
1 polymer ?
#
loop_
_entity_poly.entity_id
_entity_poly.type
_entity_poly.pdbx_seq_one_letter_code
_entity_poly.pdbx_strand_id
1 'polypeptide(L)'
;MSGRGEELPRPLTRSRPTPGDVEHSVSSDLTELVDRLRRDRRAHPYRGRREYSLAARELGDRCTGLIEAGSAATVVPVLRKAVDRMTTALMYMDDSSGVVGDDLQQIMDLYARACVASPPPPKSLAGWLVKLECDGPGWPRIRLRDFASALGAKGLAEVDRLVAERAEVADPDSWTGQFAIRDLRQQLAEVSGDVDRYVRVLAEHLESAVQYQRIVDVLRSSGRVAEAIDWAQRGLKDKAGWPHTEELRDTLVDLLLDHGGEAEALAVRRAEFERHPTLTAFRQWTRTSAHVGATDPTSSAIKHLRQRVAERPAYLSELVDVLAATGAHDEAWTAANTDPNQFGRQRWIALLEQRRTTDPRDVIMPYQHVIEAQVNDSGDKQRYRGALPLLDALEQACEAAEQRDAFTTFLADFRDRHRRRPTLIKTLDSAGFYQ
;
A
#
# COMPACT_ATOMS: atom_id res chain seq x y z
N MET A 1 -17.04 91.81 -12.66
CA MET A 1 -16.18 90.98 -13.52
C MET A 1 -14.83 90.89 -12.81
N SER A 2 -14.61 89.99 -11.85
CA SER A 2 -14.57 88.51 -11.88
C SER A 2 -13.52 87.97 -12.85
N GLY A 3 -12.43 87.48 -12.27
CA GLY A 3 -11.36 86.70 -12.88
C GLY A 3 -10.54 86.07 -11.76
N ARG A 4 -11.12 85.06 -11.09
CA ARG A 4 -10.42 84.21 -10.11
C ARG A 4 -9.51 83.26 -10.92
N GLY A 5 -8.21 83.31 -10.67
CA GLY A 5 -7.28 82.28 -11.13
C GLY A 5 -7.37 81.06 -10.21
N GLU A 6 -7.78 79.93 -10.77
CA GLU A 6 -7.70 78.62 -10.13
C GLU A 6 -6.24 78.19 -9.97
N GLU A 7 -5.83 77.94 -8.73
CA GLU A 7 -4.56 77.34 -8.38
C GLU A 7 -4.71 75.81 -8.44
N LEU A 8 -4.10 75.19 -9.45
CA LEU A 8 -4.09 73.72 -9.60
C LEU A 8 -3.22 73.07 -8.49
N PRO A 9 -3.68 72.00 -7.84
CA PRO A 9 -2.91 71.32 -6.81
C PRO A 9 -1.72 70.56 -7.41
N ARG A 10 -0.53 70.73 -6.80
CA ARG A 10 0.69 70.00 -7.15
C ARG A 10 0.50 68.49 -6.94
N PRO A 11 0.96 67.63 -7.87
CA PRO A 11 0.86 66.19 -7.72
C PRO A 11 1.81 65.71 -6.61
N LEU A 12 1.26 64.98 -5.64
CA LEU A 12 2.02 64.25 -4.63
C LEU A 12 2.86 63.18 -5.33
N THR A 13 4.16 63.40 -5.46
CA THR A 13 5.14 62.36 -5.81
C THR A 13 5.11 61.28 -4.73
N ARG A 14 4.52 60.12 -5.04
CA ARG A 14 4.69 58.91 -4.22
C ARG A 14 6.16 58.49 -4.31
N SER A 15 6.91 58.63 -3.22
CA SER A 15 8.27 58.10 -3.10
C SER A 15 8.28 56.60 -3.41
N ARG A 16 9.25 56.15 -4.22
CA ARG A 16 9.50 54.72 -4.44
C ARG A 16 9.85 54.07 -3.08
N PRO A 17 9.21 52.95 -2.72
CA PRO A 17 9.52 52.27 -1.46
C PRO A 17 11.00 51.85 -1.45
N THR A 18 11.66 52.07 -0.32
CA THR A 18 13.05 51.63 -0.12
C THR A 18 13.09 50.10 0.06
N PRO A 19 14.24 49.43 -0.15
CA PRO A 19 14.36 47.99 0.08
C PRO A 19 13.86 47.54 1.48
N GLY A 20 14.10 48.36 2.51
CA GLY A 20 13.60 48.11 3.87
C GLY A 20 12.08 48.24 4.02
N ASP A 21 11.44 49.16 3.28
CA ASP A 21 9.97 49.30 3.27
C ASP A 21 9.31 48.08 2.60
N VAL A 22 9.95 47.52 1.58
CA VAL A 22 9.47 46.32 0.88
C VAL A 22 9.62 45.08 1.79
N GLU A 23 10.76 44.91 2.47
CA GLU A 23 10.94 43.81 3.43
C GLU A 23 9.97 43.88 4.61
N HIS A 24 9.74 45.06 5.18
CA HIS A 24 8.74 45.25 6.24
C HIS A 24 7.31 44.97 5.76
N SER A 25 6.94 45.43 4.56
CA SER A 25 5.63 45.14 3.98
C SER A 25 5.42 43.64 3.75
N VAL A 26 6.44 42.93 3.25
CA VAL A 26 6.39 41.47 3.03
C VAL A 26 6.29 40.72 4.36
N SER A 27 7.04 41.13 5.38
CA SER A 27 6.97 40.51 6.71
C SER A 27 5.61 40.73 7.40
N SER A 28 4.98 41.89 7.19
CA SER A 28 3.64 42.19 7.72
C SER A 28 2.59 41.31 7.04
N ASP A 29 2.62 41.23 5.72
CA ASP A 29 1.72 40.39 4.90
C ASP A 29 1.78 38.91 5.33
N LEU A 30 2.99 38.34 5.43
CA LEU A 30 3.17 36.97 5.92
C LEU A 30 2.63 36.77 7.36
N THR A 31 2.77 37.77 8.22
CA THR A 31 2.27 37.65 9.60
C THR A 31 0.75 37.56 9.62
N GLU A 32 0.05 38.33 8.79
CA GLU A 32 -1.40 38.26 8.63
C GLU A 32 -1.83 36.90 8.08
N LEU A 33 -1.13 36.38 7.05
CA LEU A 33 -1.40 35.05 6.48
C LEU A 33 -1.30 33.94 7.53
N VAL A 34 -0.20 33.89 8.29
CA VAL A 34 -0.05 32.86 9.32
C VAL A 34 -1.09 33.06 10.44
N ASP A 35 -1.47 34.31 10.77
CA ASP A 35 -2.48 34.61 11.79
C ASP A 35 -3.87 34.07 11.42
N ARG A 36 -4.19 33.97 10.13
CA ARG A 36 -5.41 33.28 9.63
C ARG A 36 -5.41 31.77 9.93
N LEU A 37 -4.24 31.15 10.16
CA LEU A 37 -4.14 29.73 10.52
C LEU A 37 -4.45 29.44 12.00
N ARG A 38 -4.80 30.46 12.79
CA ARG A 38 -5.33 30.24 14.14
C ARG A 38 -6.77 29.73 14.07
N ARG A 39 -7.01 28.55 14.64
CA ARG A 39 -8.36 27.98 14.78
C ARG A 39 -8.91 28.26 16.17
N ASP A 40 -10.13 28.82 16.25
CA ASP A 40 -10.86 28.93 17.51
C ASP A 40 -11.28 27.53 18.00
N ARG A 41 -10.78 27.10 19.16
CA ARG A 41 -11.10 25.80 19.78
C ARG A 41 -12.59 25.58 20.00
N ARG A 42 -13.40 26.64 20.06
CA ARG A 42 -14.85 26.56 20.29
C ARG A 42 -15.68 26.41 19.02
N ALA A 43 -15.11 26.69 17.85
CA ALA A 43 -15.88 26.60 16.61
C ALA A 43 -16.04 25.14 16.16
N HIS A 44 -17.21 24.82 15.61
CA HIS A 44 -17.62 23.47 15.23
C HIS A 44 -16.58 22.73 14.34
N PRO A 45 -16.23 21.46 14.59
CA PRO A 45 -15.16 20.75 13.87
C PRO A 45 -15.21 20.82 12.34
N TYR A 46 -16.39 20.67 11.73
CA TYR A 46 -16.59 20.74 10.27
C TYR A 46 -16.59 22.16 9.66
N ARG A 47 -16.58 23.23 10.47
CA ARG A 47 -16.72 24.61 9.97
C ARG A 47 -15.38 25.16 9.49
N GLY A 48 -15.39 25.76 8.30
CA GLY A 48 -14.28 26.59 7.81
C GLY A 48 -13.08 25.84 7.23
N ARG A 49 -13.19 24.51 7.03
CA ARG A 49 -12.08 23.66 6.55
C ARG A 49 -11.56 24.10 5.18
N ARG A 50 -12.46 24.45 4.26
CA ARG A 50 -12.09 24.88 2.90
C ARG A 50 -11.34 26.20 2.94
N GLU A 51 -11.84 27.16 3.70
CA GLU A 51 -11.20 28.47 3.90
C GLU A 51 -9.83 28.32 4.59
N TYR A 52 -9.73 27.38 5.54
CA TYR A 52 -8.48 27.08 6.24
C TYR A 52 -7.43 26.49 5.29
N SER A 53 -7.80 25.50 4.47
CA SER A 53 -6.94 24.92 3.44
C SER A 53 -6.48 25.98 2.43
N LEU A 54 -7.38 26.84 1.96
CA LEU A 54 -7.03 27.94 1.05
C LEU A 54 -6.01 28.90 1.67
N ALA A 55 -6.18 29.26 2.95
CA ALA A 55 -5.23 30.13 3.65
C ALA A 55 -3.85 29.47 3.82
N ALA A 56 -3.80 28.16 4.09
CA ALA A 56 -2.55 27.42 4.19
C ALA A 56 -1.81 27.37 2.85
N ARG A 57 -2.53 27.11 1.76
CA ARG A 57 -1.96 27.07 0.40
C ARG A 57 -1.46 28.44 -0.06
N GLU A 58 -2.25 29.50 0.18
CA GLU A 58 -1.85 30.88 -0.12
C GLU A 58 -0.54 31.26 0.60
N LEU A 59 -0.42 30.90 1.89
CA LEU A 59 0.82 31.08 2.63
C LEU A 59 1.97 30.28 2.01
N GLY A 60 1.73 29.02 1.65
CA GLY A 60 2.72 28.13 1.03
C GLY A 60 3.26 28.69 -0.29
N ASP A 61 2.36 29.16 -1.17
CA ASP A 61 2.71 29.75 -2.46
C ASP A 61 3.55 31.03 -2.27
N ARG A 62 3.14 31.90 -1.33
CA ARG A 62 3.87 33.14 -1.02
C ARG A 62 5.25 32.86 -0.45
N CYS A 63 5.36 31.93 0.49
CA CYS A 63 6.63 31.50 1.08
C CYS A 63 7.55 30.87 0.04
N THR A 64 7.01 30.08 -0.89
CA THR A 64 7.78 29.46 -1.98
C THR A 64 8.43 30.52 -2.85
N GLY A 65 7.66 31.50 -3.34
CA GLY A 65 8.21 32.59 -4.16
C GLY A 65 9.28 33.41 -3.43
N LEU A 66 9.14 33.61 -2.11
CA LEU A 66 10.15 34.31 -1.30
C LEU A 66 11.42 33.49 -1.09
N ILE A 67 11.33 32.18 -0.92
CA ILE A 67 12.50 31.30 -0.86
C ILE A 67 13.24 31.35 -2.20
N GLU A 68 12.52 31.27 -3.32
CA GLU A 68 13.09 31.35 -4.67
C GLU A 68 13.75 32.71 -4.96
N ALA A 69 13.21 33.79 -4.36
CA ALA A 69 13.79 35.13 -4.42
C ALA A 69 14.97 35.35 -3.44
N GLY A 70 15.37 34.34 -2.67
CA GLY A 70 16.51 34.43 -1.73
C GLY A 70 16.17 34.98 -0.35
N SER A 71 14.89 35.19 -0.02
CA SER A 71 14.42 35.74 1.26
C SER A 71 14.04 34.66 2.28
N ALA A 72 14.73 33.52 2.29
CA ALA A 72 14.43 32.38 3.17
C ALA A 72 14.49 32.74 4.66
N ALA A 73 15.40 33.64 5.07
CA ALA A 73 15.54 34.08 6.46
C ALA A 73 14.24 34.67 7.04
N THR A 74 13.48 35.41 6.23
CA THR A 74 12.18 35.99 6.60
C THR A 74 11.10 34.92 6.74
N VAL A 75 11.19 33.86 5.93
CA VAL A 75 10.17 32.81 5.80
C VAL A 75 10.31 31.72 6.89
N VAL A 76 11.53 31.41 7.34
CA VAL A 76 11.78 30.38 8.37
C VAL A 76 10.90 30.54 9.64
N PRO A 77 10.86 31.69 10.32
CA PRO A 77 10.03 31.84 11.53
C PRO A 77 8.52 31.80 11.22
N VAL A 78 8.12 32.26 10.04
CA VAL A 78 6.74 32.29 9.56
C VAL A 78 6.22 30.85 9.37
N LEU A 79 6.99 30.01 8.65
CA LEU A 79 6.63 28.62 8.41
C LEU A 79 6.65 27.77 9.69
N ARG A 80 7.64 27.97 10.58
CA ARG A 80 7.64 27.29 11.89
C ARG A 80 6.34 27.56 12.65
N LYS A 81 5.94 28.84 12.72
CA LYS A 81 4.70 29.28 13.38
C LYS A 81 3.45 28.73 12.68
N ALA A 82 3.49 28.56 11.36
CA ALA A 82 2.40 27.95 10.59
C ALA A 82 2.24 26.47 10.94
N VAL A 83 3.33 25.70 10.98
CA VAL A 83 3.30 24.28 11.42
C VAL A 83 2.70 24.18 12.82
N ASP A 84 3.19 24.94 13.80
CA ASP A 84 2.67 24.90 15.18
C ASP A 84 1.15 25.15 15.24
N ARG A 85 0.67 26.11 14.44
CA ARG A 85 -0.76 26.49 14.39
C ARG A 85 -1.61 25.44 13.71
N MET A 86 -1.15 24.90 12.58
CA MET A 86 -1.86 23.88 11.82
C MET A 86 -1.92 22.55 12.59
N THR A 87 -0.81 22.14 13.22
CA THR A 87 -0.78 20.98 14.12
C THR A 87 -1.80 21.13 15.24
N THR A 88 -1.84 22.30 15.89
CA THR A 88 -2.82 22.59 16.95
C THR A 88 -4.25 22.64 16.41
N ALA A 89 -4.48 23.21 15.23
CA ALA A 89 -5.81 23.35 14.64
C ALA A 89 -6.43 21.99 14.30
N LEU A 90 -5.63 21.06 13.77
CA LEU A 90 -6.06 19.70 13.44
C LEU A 90 -6.54 18.89 14.65
N MET A 91 -6.11 19.25 15.87
CA MET A 91 -6.65 18.63 17.09
C MET A 91 -8.13 18.96 17.34
N TYR A 92 -8.66 20.01 16.69
CA TYR A 92 -10.02 20.53 16.90
C TYR A 92 -10.84 20.64 15.60
N MET A 93 -10.26 20.22 14.47
CA MET A 93 -10.89 20.25 13.15
C MET A 93 -11.11 18.81 12.68
N ASP A 94 -12.29 18.52 12.16
CA ASP A 94 -12.45 17.26 11.44
C ASP A 94 -11.77 17.37 10.07
N ASP A 95 -10.72 16.57 9.90
CA ASP A 95 -10.04 16.39 8.62
C ASP A 95 -10.02 14.92 8.22
N SER A 96 -11.16 14.24 8.36
CA SER A 96 -11.34 12.88 7.85
C SER A 96 -11.08 12.78 6.33
N SER A 97 -11.09 13.91 5.61
CA SER A 97 -10.68 14.00 4.21
C SER A 97 -9.17 13.99 3.96
N GLY A 98 -8.35 14.25 4.97
CA GLY A 98 -6.89 14.38 4.87
C GLY A 98 -6.37 15.67 4.22
N VAL A 99 -7.24 16.58 3.76
CA VAL A 99 -6.86 17.76 2.98
C VAL A 99 -6.00 18.73 3.77
N VAL A 100 -6.36 19.01 5.02
CA VAL A 100 -5.60 19.97 5.85
C VAL A 100 -4.33 19.32 6.41
N GLY A 101 -4.35 18.00 6.66
CA GLY A 101 -3.18 17.20 6.96
C GLY A 101 -2.15 17.22 5.83
N ASP A 102 -2.60 17.08 4.57
CA ASP A 102 -1.75 17.19 3.39
C ASP A 102 -1.17 18.60 3.24
N ASP A 103 -1.97 19.64 3.46
CA ASP A 103 -1.50 21.03 3.45
C ASP A 103 -0.46 21.26 4.58
N LEU A 104 -0.67 20.70 5.77
CA LEU A 104 0.29 20.78 6.88
C LEU A 104 1.60 20.06 6.54
N GLN A 105 1.54 18.89 5.89
CA GLN A 105 2.73 18.19 5.44
C GLN A 105 3.49 19.00 4.38
N GLN A 106 2.79 19.64 3.43
CA GLN A 106 3.42 20.54 2.45
C GLN A 106 4.10 21.74 3.10
N ILE A 107 3.47 22.36 4.11
CA ILE A 107 4.08 23.46 4.88
C ILE A 107 5.32 22.99 5.67
N MET A 108 5.30 21.76 6.21
CA MET A 108 6.46 21.16 6.88
C MET A 108 7.62 20.90 5.90
N ASP A 109 7.33 20.37 4.71
CA ASP A 109 8.33 20.13 3.67
C ASP A 109 8.93 21.47 3.17
N LEU A 110 8.10 22.52 3.05
CA LEU A 110 8.54 23.87 2.73
C LEU A 110 9.39 24.49 3.84
N TYR A 111 9.05 24.24 5.11
CA TYR A 111 9.84 24.68 6.26
C TYR A 111 11.23 24.04 6.27
N ALA A 112 11.33 22.74 5.95
CA ALA A 112 12.61 22.06 5.77
C ALA A 112 13.46 22.75 4.71
N ARG A 113 12.90 23.00 3.51
CA ARG A 113 13.57 23.73 2.41
C ARG A 113 14.05 25.12 2.84
N ALA A 114 13.22 25.88 3.55
CA ALA A 114 13.59 27.19 4.06
C ALA A 114 14.75 27.11 5.06
N CYS A 115 14.74 26.10 5.93
CA CYS A 115 15.83 25.85 6.88
C CYS A 115 17.13 25.46 6.17
N VAL A 116 17.08 24.72 5.07
CA VAL A 116 18.29 24.43 4.27
C VAL A 116 18.84 25.71 3.63
N ALA A 117 17.97 26.57 3.09
CA ALA A 117 18.38 27.81 2.43
C ALA A 117 18.89 28.88 3.42
N SER A 118 18.33 28.93 4.64
CA SER A 118 18.73 29.85 5.69
C SER A 118 18.66 29.16 7.06
N PRO A 119 19.71 28.41 7.47
CA PRO A 119 19.69 27.61 8.69
C PRO A 119 19.41 28.43 9.95
N PRO A 120 18.36 28.09 10.73
CA PRO A 120 18.17 28.64 12.06
C PRO A 120 19.25 28.10 13.03
N PRO A 121 19.35 28.64 14.26
CA PRO A 121 20.26 28.10 15.27
C PRO A 121 20.05 26.58 15.47
N PRO A 122 21.09 25.73 15.25
CA PRO A 122 20.92 24.28 15.17
C PRO A 122 20.25 23.63 16.38
N LYS A 123 20.60 24.09 17.59
CA LYS A 123 20.00 23.57 18.83
C LYS A 123 18.52 23.94 18.99
N SER A 124 18.14 25.14 18.52
CA SER A 124 16.73 25.56 18.54
C SER A 124 15.90 24.71 17.57
N LEU A 125 16.45 24.43 16.38
CA LEU A 125 15.78 23.55 15.41
C LEU A 125 15.67 22.11 15.94
N ALA A 126 16.76 21.56 16.48
CA ALA A 126 16.79 20.23 17.09
C ALA A 126 15.74 20.09 18.21
N GLY A 127 15.72 21.05 19.15
CA GLY A 127 14.76 21.05 20.25
C GLY A 127 13.32 21.17 19.79
N TRP A 128 13.05 21.95 18.74
CA TRP A 128 11.70 22.07 18.18
C TRP A 128 11.24 20.78 17.50
N LEU A 129 12.11 20.11 16.72
CA LEU A 129 11.78 18.85 16.06
C LEU A 129 11.52 17.73 17.08
N VAL A 130 12.39 17.56 18.07
CA VAL A 130 12.21 16.53 19.12
C VAL A 130 10.95 16.79 19.92
N LYS A 131 10.67 18.06 20.26
CA LYS A 131 9.43 18.43 20.95
C LYS A 131 8.20 18.11 20.12
N LEU A 132 8.19 18.44 18.83
CA LEU A 132 7.05 18.19 17.96
C LEU A 132 6.77 16.69 17.81
N GLU A 133 7.81 15.85 17.68
CA GLU A 133 7.65 14.40 17.56
C GLU A 133 7.19 13.76 18.89
N CYS A 134 7.84 14.11 20.01
CA CYS A 134 7.61 13.45 21.29
C CYS A 134 6.40 13.99 22.06
N ASP A 135 6.10 15.29 21.94
CA ASP A 135 5.03 15.96 22.70
C ASP A 135 3.83 16.35 21.81
N GLY A 136 3.95 16.17 20.49
CA GLY A 136 2.91 16.50 19.53
C GLY A 136 1.87 15.39 19.35
N PRO A 137 0.83 15.65 18.55
CA PRO A 137 -0.26 14.70 18.33
C PRO A 137 0.06 13.58 17.31
N GLY A 138 1.30 13.53 16.78
CA GLY A 138 1.71 12.59 15.73
C GLY A 138 1.59 13.13 14.30
N TRP A 139 1.31 14.42 14.12
CA TRP A 139 1.31 15.10 12.81
C TRP A 139 1.93 16.51 12.90
N PRO A 140 2.58 17.02 11.83
CA PRO A 140 2.92 16.31 10.59
C PRO A 140 3.97 15.23 10.82
N ARG A 141 4.19 14.37 9.82
CA ARG A 141 5.33 13.45 9.87
C ARG A 141 6.63 14.22 9.73
N ILE A 142 7.55 14.02 10.68
CA ILE A 142 8.90 14.59 10.60
C ILE A 142 9.82 13.64 9.83
N ARG A 143 10.54 14.19 8.85
CA ARG A 143 11.63 13.50 8.15
C ARG A 143 12.95 14.21 8.48
N LEU A 144 13.68 13.72 9.47
CA LEU A 144 14.92 14.31 9.98
C LEU A 144 15.96 14.52 8.86
N ARG A 145 15.99 13.63 7.86
CA ARG A 145 16.85 13.75 6.68
C ARG A 145 16.66 15.07 5.93
N ASP A 146 15.44 15.59 5.88
CA ASP A 146 15.11 16.83 5.16
C ASP A 146 15.65 18.07 5.92
N PHE A 147 15.96 17.91 7.22
CA PHE A 147 16.59 18.93 8.07
C PHE A 147 18.08 18.70 8.31
N ALA A 148 18.65 17.58 7.85
CA ALA A 148 20.00 17.15 8.21
C ALA A 148 21.08 18.19 7.88
N SER A 149 21.00 18.79 6.70
CA SER A 149 21.94 19.84 6.26
C SER A 149 21.80 21.13 7.08
N ALA A 150 20.57 21.53 7.42
CA ALA A 150 20.30 22.72 8.23
C ALA A 150 20.72 22.53 9.70
N LEU A 151 20.56 21.32 10.24
CA LEU A 151 21.02 20.95 11.58
C LEU A 151 22.55 20.89 11.65
N GLY A 152 23.18 20.32 10.63
CA GLY A 152 24.60 19.98 10.64
C GLY A 152 24.98 19.06 11.81
N ALA A 153 26.29 18.84 12.00
CA ALA A 153 26.77 17.96 13.08
C ALA A 153 26.33 18.42 14.48
N LYS A 154 26.30 19.74 14.73
CA LYS A 154 25.90 20.30 16.04
C LYS A 154 24.41 20.09 16.34
N GLY A 155 23.54 20.27 15.35
CA GLY A 155 22.11 20.05 15.52
C GLY A 155 21.78 18.57 15.66
N LEU A 156 22.39 17.70 14.84
CA LEU A 156 22.20 16.25 14.93
C LEU A 156 22.67 15.68 16.28
N ALA A 157 23.83 16.13 16.79
CA ALA A 157 24.29 15.75 18.13
C ALA A 157 23.33 16.23 19.24
N GLU A 158 22.70 17.38 19.06
CA GLU A 158 21.68 17.88 20.00
C GLU A 158 20.39 17.05 19.92
N VAL A 159 19.94 16.63 18.73
CA VAL A 159 18.80 15.70 18.57
C VAL A 159 19.14 14.37 19.27
N ASP A 160 20.33 13.81 19.05
CA ASP A 160 20.78 12.56 19.69
C ASP A 160 20.77 12.67 21.22
N ARG A 161 21.33 13.74 21.77
CA ARG A 161 21.32 14.04 23.21
C ARG A 161 19.89 14.12 23.76
N LEU A 162 19.02 14.89 23.12
CA LEU A 162 17.64 15.07 23.57
C LEU A 162 16.84 13.76 23.49
N VAL A 163 17.02 12.97 22.44
CA VAL A 163 16.36 11.67 22.28
C VAL A 163 16.81 10.69 23.35
N ALA A 164 18.11 10.66 23.67
CA ALA A 164 18.64 9.86 24.78
C ALA A 164 18.04 10.29 26.13
N GLU A 165 17.99 11.60 26.42
CA GLU A 165 17.36 12.11 27.65
C GLU A 165 15.88 11.75 27.76
N ARG A 166 15.15 11.80 26.64
CA ARG A 166 13.74 11.36 26.61
C ARG A 166 13.60 9.87 26.84
N ALA A 167 14.52 9.04 26.33
CA ALA A 167 14.50 7.59 26.51
C ALA A 167 14.66 7.18 27.98
N GLU A 168 15.51 7.87 28.75
CA GLU A 168 15.75 7.58 30.18
C GLU A 168 14.51 7.81 31.07
N VAL A 169 13.66 8.77 30.69
CA VAL A 169 12.47 9.15 31.47
C VAL A 169 11.16 8.73 30.82
N ALA A 170 11.22 8.01 29.70
CA ALA A 170 10.05 7.57 28.97
C ALA A 170 9.25 6.57 29.82
N ASP A 171 7.94 6.78 29.90
CA ASP A 171 7.02 5.83 30.51
C ASP A 171 7.02 4.51 29.71
N PRO A 172 7.42 3.38 30.33
CA PRO A 172 7.40 2.06 29.69
C PRO A 172 6.00 1.59 29.24
N ASP A 173 4.93 2.24 29.71
CA ASP A 173 3.56 1.93 29.29
C ASP A 173 3.03 2.92 28.22
N SER A 174 3.76 4.00 27.93
CA SER A 174 3.39 4.97 26.91
C SER A 174 3.81 4.52 25.51
N TRP A 175 2.86 3.94 24.78
CA TRP A 175 3.08 3.53 23.40
C TRP A 175 3.50 4.69 22.48
N THR A 176 2.85 5.85 22.60
CA THR A 176 3.15 7.02 21.75
C THR A 176 4.54 7.60 22.04
N GLY A 177 4.93 7.70 23.31
CA GLY A 177 6.25 8.18 23.69
C GLY A 177 7.37 7.27 23.19
N GLN A 178 7.21 5.95 23.37
CA GLN A 178 8.18 4.97 22.87
C GLN A 178 8.27 4.95 21.35
N PHE A 179 7.12 5.09 20.67
CA PHE A 179 7.10 5.18 19.21
C PHE A 179 7.93 6.36 18.71
N ALA A 180 7.71 7.57 19.25
CA ALA A 180 8.42 8.79 18.87
C ALA A 180 9.94 8.67 19.09
N ILE A 181 10.35 8.16 20.26
CA ILE A 181 11.76 7.95 20.59
C ILE A 181 12.40 6.95 19.62
N ARG A 182 11.74 5.81 19.37
CA ARG A 182 12.20 4.78 18.45
C ARG A 182 12.33 5.34 17.03
N ASP A 183 11.33 6.08 16.57
CA ASP A 183 11.33 6.68 15.23
C ASP A 183 12.50 7.67 15.06
N LEU A 184 12.70 8.59 16.01
CA LEU A 184 13.84 9.51 15.98
C LEU A 184 15.19 8.79 16.05
N ARG A 185 15.34 7.71 16.84
CA ARG A 185 16.57 6.91 16.89
C ARG A 185 16.86 6.27 15.54
N GLN A 186 15.84 5.73 14.86
CA GLN A 186 15.99 5.17 13.51
C GLN A 186 16.38 6.24 12.49
N GLN A 187 15.70 7.38 12.51
CA GLN A 187 15.99 8.50 11.60
C GLN A 187 17.40 9.08 11.84
N LEU A 188 17.85 9.19 13.09
CA LEU A 188 19.22 9.60 13.44
C LEU A 188 20.26 8.63 12.88
N ALA A 189 20.03 7.33 13.04
CA ALA A 189 20.93 6.33 12.51
C ALA A 189 20.99 6.39 10.97
N GLU A 190 19.85 6.58 10.30
CA GLU A 190 19.78 6.75 8.85
C GLU A 190 20.59 7.98 8.38
N VAL A 191 20.36 9.13 9.01
CA VAL A 191 21.02 10.39 8.67
C VAL A 191 22.52 10.37 8.96
N SER A 192 22.95 9.58 9.96
CA SER A 192 24.38 9.47 10.30
C SER A 192 25.21 8.77 9.22
N GLY A 193 24.59 7.96 8.35
CA GLY A 193 25.28 7.11 7.39
C GLY A 193 26.07 5.94 8.02
N ASP A 194 26.03 5.79 9.35
CA ASP A 194 26.66 4.69 10.07
C ASP A 194 25.76 3.43 9.94
N VAL A 195 26.16 2.54 9.04
CA VAL A 195 25.46 1.29 8.75
C VAL A 195 25.36 0.42 10.00
N ASP A 196 26.41 0.31 10.81
CA ASP A 196 26.40 -0.51 12.03
C ASP A 196 25.45 0.06 13.08
N ARG A 197 25.41 1.39 13.23
CA ARG A 197 24.41 2.06 14.06
C ARG A 197 22.99 1.80 13.56
N TYR A 198 22.75 1.88 12.25
CA TYR A 198 21.42 1.65 11.67
C TYR A 198 20.94 0.21 11.89
N VAL A 199 21.81 -0.78 11.60
CA VAL A 199 21.51 -2.19 11.82
C VAL A 199 21.21 -2.45 13.30
N ARG A 200 22.05 -1.94 14.22
CA ARG A 200 21.85 -2.10 15.66
C ARG A 200 20.53 -1.50 16.14
N VAL A 201 20.20 -0.28 15.73
CA VAL A 201 18.95 0.39 16.13
C VAL A 201 17.72 -0.35 15.58
N LEU A 202 17.75 -0.83 14.34
CA LEU A 202 16.62 -1.63 13.80
C LEU A 202 16.52 -3.01 14.47
N ALA A 203 17.66 -3.63 14.80
CA ALA A 203 17.72 -4.94 15.43
C ALA A 203 17.10 -4.98 16.85
N GLU A 204 16.98 -3.84 17.52
CA GLU A 204 16.31 -3.73 18.83
C GLU A 204 14.80 -4.04 18.74
N HIS A 205 14.17 -3.82 17.58
CA HIS A 205 12.72 -3.97 17.39
C HIS A 205 12.36 -4.63 16.07
N LEU A 206 12.56 -5.94 15.99
CA LEU A 206 12.26 -6.78 14.82
C LEU A 206 10.81 -7.31 14.83
N GLU A 207 9.83 -6.40 14.82
CA GLU A 207 8.41 -6.76 14.93
C GLU A 207 7.86 -7.41 13.65
N SER A 208 8.35 -7.02 12.48
CA SER A 208 7.87 -7.49 11.16
C SER A 208 9.03 -7.76 10.19
N ALA A 209 8.73 -8.37 9.03
CA ALA A 209 9.70 -8.56 7.95
C ALA A 209 10.24 -7.24 7.37
N VAL A 210 9.50 -6.12 7.54
CA VAL A 210 9.91 -4.79 7.04
C VAL A 210 11.21 -4.32 7.69
N GLN A 211 11.42 -4.57 8.99
CA GLN A 211 12.67 -4.18 9.65
C GLN A 211 13.86 -4.98 9.13
N TYR A 212 13.68 -6.28 8.86
CA TYR A 212 14.71 -7.08 8.22
C TYR A 212 15.00 -6.57 6.81
N GLN A 213 13.97 -6.28 6.01
CA GLN A 213 14.15 -5.73 4.67
C GLN A 213 14.97 -4.43 4.69
N ARG A 214 14.68 -3.49 5.60
CA ARG A 214 15.47 -2.25 5.75
C ARG A 214 16.94 -2.51 6.11
N ILE A 215 17.20 -3.50 6.96
CA ILE A 215 18.57 -3.93 7.30
C ILE A 215 19.27 -4.52 6.07
N VAL A 216 18.60 -5.41 5.34
CA VAL A 216 19.12 -6.04 4.12
C VAL A 216 19.44 -4.98 3.07
N ASP A 217 18.55 -4.01 2.86
CA ASP A 217 18.74 -2.95 1.88
C ASP A 217 19.93 -2.04 2.19
N VAL A 218 20.15 -1.67 3.46
CA VAL A 218 21.32 -0.85 3.83
C VAL A 218 22.63 -1.62 3.72
N LEU A 219 22.62 -2.92 4.09
CA LEU A 219 23.81 -3.78 4.01
C LEU A 219 24.19 -4.05 2.56
N ARG A 220 23.19 -4.34 1.71
CA ARG A 220 23.37 -4.46 0.26
C ARG A 220 23.94 -3.18 -0.33
N SER A 221 23.35 -2.02 -0.03
CA SER A 221 23.77 -0.72 -0.58
C SER A 221 25.17 -0.30 -0.12
N SER A 222 25.68 -0.84 0.99
CA SER A 222 27.04 -0.61 1.49
C SER A 222 28.05 -1.69 1.05
N GLY A 223 27.64 -2.64 0.22
CA GLY A 223 28.49 -3.73 -0.28
C GLY A 223 28.72 -4.88 0.72
N ARG A 224 28.04 -4.87 1.88
CA ARG A 224 28.11 -5.91 2.93
C ARG A 224 27.14 -7.05 2.64
N VAL A 225 27.29 -7.66 1.46
CA VAL A 225 26.30 -8.60 0.90
C VAL A 225 26.14 -9.87 1.73
N ALA A 226 27.23 -10.44 2.25
CA ALA A 226 27.16 -11.64 3.08
C ALA A 226 26.27 -11.42 4.32
N GLU A 227 26.41 -10.28 4.99
CA GLU A 227 25.55 -9.93 6.13
C GLU A 227 24.11 -9.66 5.70
N ALA A 228 23.90 -9.05 4.52
CA ALA A 228 22.55 -8.86 3.97
C ALA A 228 21.84 -10.21 3.76
N ILE A 229 22.55 -11.22 3.24
CA ILE A 229 22.03 -12.58 3.07
C ILE A 229 21.67 -13.19 4.43
N ASP A 230 22.57 -13.12 5.42
CA ASP A 230 22.34 -13.64 6.77
C ASP A 230 21.11 -13.00 7.43
N TRP A 231 20.96 -11.68 7.30
CA TRP A 231 19.80 -10.95 7.83
C TRP A 231 18.51 -11.31 7.13
N ALA A 232 18.53 -11.51 5.81
CA ALA A 232 17.34 -11.93 5.07
C ALA A 232 16.91 -13.35 5.46
N GLN A 233 17.85 -14.29 5.55
CA GLN A 233 17.59 -15.66 6.03
C GLN A 233 17.02 -15.66 7.45
N ARG A 234 17.59 -14.85 8.34
CA ARG A 234 17.07 -14.68 9.71
C ARG A 234 15.64 -14.14 9.71
N GLY A 235 15.34 -13.13 8.89
CA GLY A 235 13.99 -12.57 8.79
C GLY A 235 12.96 -13.57 8.27
N LEU A 236 13.31 -14.37 7.26
CA LEU A 236 12.44 -15.44 6.76
C LEU A 236 12.15 -16.51 7.81
N LYS A 237 13.14 -16.82 8.67
CA LYS A 237 12.98 -17.76 9.78
C LYS A 237 12.10 -17.19 10.90
N ASP A 238 12.41 -15.98 11.35
CA ASP A 238 11.77 -15.34 12.50
C ASP A 238 10.32 -14.89 12.20
N LYS A 239 10.03 -14.55 10.94
CA LYS A 239 8.74 -13.99 10.49
C LYS A 239 8.08 -14.81 9.40
N ALA A 240 8.19 -16.12 9.49
CA ALA A 240 7.66 -17.00 8.48
C ALA A 240 6.11 -16.91 8.38
N GLY A 241 5.59 -16.58 7.20
CA GLY A 241 4.15 -16.43 6.95
C GLY A 241 3.53 -15.09 7.37
N TRP A 242 4.35 -14.11 7.78
CA TRP A 242 3.91 -12.74 8.03
C TRP A 242 3.77 -11.94 6.71
N PRO A 243 2.99 -10.85 6.70
CA PRO A 243 3.01 -9.89 5.61
C PRO A 243 4.44 -9.38 5.34
N HIS A 244 4.75 -9.12 4.08
CA HIS A 244 6.06 -8.67 3.57
C HIS A 244 7.22 -9.69 3.60
N THR A 245 6.97 -10.91 4.08
CA THR A 245 7.96 -12.00 4.01
C THR A 245 8.22 -12.43 2.56
N GLU A 246 7.30 -12.15 1.63
CA GLU A 246 7.50 -12.39 0.19
C GLU A 246 8.53 -11.46 -0.42
N GLU A 247 8.44 -10.14 -0.20
CA GLU A 247 9.45 -9.21 -0.73
C GLU A 247 10.85 -9.47 -0.15
N LEU A 248 10.92 -9.87 1.12
CA LEU A 248 12.19 -10.27 1.74
C LEU A 248 12.77 -11.54 1.10
N ARG A 249 11.91 -12.50 0.73
CA ARG A 249 12.34 -13.72 0.05
C ARG A 249 12.83 -13.42 -1.36
N ASP A 250 12.13 -12.55 -2.08
CA ASP A 250 12.54 -12.11 -3.41
C ASP A 250 13.91 -11.42 -3.35
N THR A 251 14.09 -10.51 -2.38
CA THR A 251 15.37 -9.84 -2.14
C THR A 251 16.50 -10.84 -1.82
N LEU A 252 16.24 -11.85 -0.98
CA LEU A 252 17.22 -12.89 -0.68
C LEU A 252 17.59 -13.70 -1.94
N VAL A 253 16.61 -14.09 -2.74
CA VAL A 253 16.85 -14.85 -3.97
C VAL A 253 17.68 -14.03 -4.95
N ASP A 254 17.34 -12.77 -5.17
CA ASP A 254 18.11 -11.88 -6.05
C ASP A 254 19.55 -11.71 -5.54
N LEU A 255 19.74 -11.48 -4.24
CA LEU A 255 21.07 -11.38 -3.62
C LEU A 255 21.91 -12.64 -3.83
N LEU A 256 21.31 -13.82 -3.67
CA LEU A 256 22.00 -15.10 -3.88
C LEU A 256 22.38 -15.29 -5.35
N LEU A 257 21.47 -15.00 -6.28
CA LEU A 257 21.73 -15.12 -7.71
C LEU A 257 22.85 -14.19 -8.18
N ASP A 258 22.84 -12.94 -7.71
CA ASP A 258 23.86 -11.94 -8.06
C ASP A 258 25.27 -12.30 -7.54
N HIS A 259 25.37 -13.21 -6.57
CA HIS A 259 26.61 -13.54 -5.86
C HIS A 259 26.98 -15.03 -5.91
N GLY A 260 26.47 -15.78 -6.90
CA GLY A 260 26.86 -17.17 -7.17
C GLY A 260 26.31 -18.21 -6.18
N GLY A 261 25.17 -17.91 -5.56
CA GLY A 261 24.41 -18.79 -4.68
C GLY A 261 23.20 -19.41 -5.37
N GLU A 262 23.36 -19.92 -6.60
CA GLU A 262 22.24 -20.43 -7.40
C GLU A 262 21.55 -21.62 -6.74
N ALA A 263 22.32 -22.52 -6.11
CA ALA A 263 21.78 -23.69 -5.41
C ALA A 263 20.93 -23.28 -4.20
N GLU A 264 21.41 -22.31 -3.43
CA GLU A 264 20.72 -21.75 -2.28
C GLU A 264 19.45 -21.00 -2.71
N ALA A 265 19.51 -20.20 -3.78
CA ALA A 265 18.36 -19.49 -4.33
C ALA A 265 17.23 -20.47 -4.72
N LEU A 266 17.58 -21.57 -5.37
CA LEU A 266 16.64 -22.65 -5.70
C LEU A 266 16.09 -23.32 -4.43
N ALA A 267 16.93 -23.57 -3.43
CA ALA A 267 16.51 -24.16 -2.17
C ALA A 267 15.50 -23.27 -1.44
N VAL A 268 15.69 -21.94 -1.45
CA VAL A 268 14.74 -20.96 -0.87
C VAL A 268 13.38 -21.02 -1.57
N ARG A 269 13.35 -21.03 -2.91
CA ARG A 269 12.09 -21.12 -3.67
C ARG A 269 11.38 -22.45 -3.47
N ARG A 270 12.14 -23.54 -3.48
CA ARG A 270 11.62 -24.88 -3.24
C ARG A 270 11.02 -25.02 -1.84
N ALA A 271 11.73 -24.54 -0.81
CA ALA A 271 11.24 -24.59 0.57
C ALA A 271 9.94 -23.80 0.75
N GLU A 272 9.79 -22.67 0.05
CA GLU A 272 8.54 -21.92 0.07
C GLU A 272 7.39 -22.69 -0.57
N PHE A 273 7.61 -23.28 -1.75
CA PHE A 273 6.59 -24.10 -2.39
C PHE A 273 6.23 -25.33 -1.54
N GLU A 274 7.21 -26.00 -0.94
CA GLU A 274 6.94 -27.17 -0.10
C GLU A 274 6.08 -26.81 1.12
N ARG A 275 6.27 -25.60 1.68
CA ARG A 275 5.48 -25.06 2.79
C ARG A 275 4.10 -24.56 2.37
N HIS A 276 4.03 -23.75 1.32
CA HIS A 276 2.81 -23.15 0.77
C HIS A 276 2.75 -23.44 -0.75
N PRO A 277 2.21 -24.61 -1.15
CA PRO A 277 2.27 -25.08 -2.52
C PRO A 277 1.22 -24.38 -3.39
N THR A 278 1.38 -23.08 -3.55
CA THR A 278 0.50 -22.23 -4.37
C THR A 278 1.02 -22.15 -5.80
N LEU A 279 0.14 -21.81 -6.75
CA LEU A 279 0.55 -21.52 -8.12
C LEU A 279 1.60 -20.41 -8.20
N THR A 280 1.51 -19.38 -7.36
CA THR A 280 2.50 -18.29 -7.29
C THR A 280 3.87 -18.81 -6.88
N ALA A 281 3.96 -19.59 -5.80
CA ALA A 281 5.22 -20.17 -5.35
C ALA A 281 5.83 -21.11 -6.41
N PHE A 282 4.99 -21.89 -7.10
CA PHE A 282 5.42 -22.74 -8.21
C PHE A 282 6.02 -21.94 -9.37
N ARG A 283 5.36 -20.84 -9.78
CA ARG A 283 5.86 -19.95 -10.84
C ARG A 283 7.19 -19.31 -10.48
N GLN A 284 7.34 -18.87 -9.22
CA GLN A 284 8.60 -18.29 -8.76
C GLN A 284 9.73 -19.32 -8.75
N TRP A 285 9.47 -20.56 -8.30
CA TRP A 285 10.44 -21.63 -8.37
C TRP A 285 10.83 -21.97 -9.82
N THR A 286 9.85 -22.09 -10.71
CA THR A 286 10.09 -22.37 -12.14
C THR A 286 10.90 -21.26 -12.81
N ARG A 287 10.59 -20.00 -12.51
CA ARG A 287 11.33 -18.83 -13.02
C ARG A 287 12.79 -18.86 -12.55
N THR A 288 13.04 -19.12 -11.28
CA THR A 288 14.41 -19.23 -10.74
C THR A 288 15.14 -20.42 -11.36
N SER A 289 14.50 -21.59 -11.50
CA SER A 289 15.09 -22.75 -12.20
C SER A 289 15.50 -22.43 -13.64
N ALA A 290 14.62 -21.77 -14.40
CA ALA A 290 14.92 -21.37 -15.76
C ALA A 290 16.07 -20.35 -15.84
N HIS A 291 16.12 -19.40 -14.91
CA HIS A 291 17.17 -18.37 -14.87
C HIS A 291 18.56 -18.96 -14.67
N VAL A 292 18.70 -19.98 -13.81
CA VAL A 292 19.99 -20.61 -13.50
C VAL A 292 20.28 -21.87 -14.33
N GLY A 293 19.41 -22.20 -15.30
CA GLY A 293 19.55 -23.41 -16.13
C GLY A 293 19.40 -24.72 -15.37
N ALA A 294 18.70 -24.73 -14.24
CA ALA A 294 18.43 -25.94 -13.46
C ALA A 294 17.25 -26.74 -14.04
N THR A 295 17.10 -27.98 -13.55
CA THR A 295 15.99 -28.86 -13.91
C THR A 295 14.63 -28.21 -13.62
N ASP A 296 13.70 -28.36 -14.55
CA ASP A 296 12.31 -27.93 -14.40
C ASP A 296 11.66 -28.61 -13.17
N PRO A 297 11.10 -27.84 -12.21
CA PRO A 297 10.53 -28.40 -11.01
C PRO A 297 9.14 -29.04 -11.19
N THR A 298 8.53 -28.94 -12.38
CA THR A 298 7.14 -29.38 -12.66
C THR A 298 6.81 -30.76 -12.11
N SER A 299 7.58 -31.80 -12.45
CA SER A 299 7.29 -33.17 -11.99
C SER A 299 7.40 -33.33 -10.47
N SER A 300 8.37 -32.66 -9.84
CA SER A 300 8.54 -32.68 -8.39
C SER A 300 7.41 -31.93 -7.68
N ALA A 301 6.99 -30.79 -8.23
CA ALA A 301 5.91 -29.98 -7.69
C ALA A 301 4.56 -30.71 -7.73
N ILE A 302 4.22 -31.33 -8.87
CA ILE A 302 3.00 -32.15 -9.02
C ILE A 302 3.02 -33.35 -8.07
N LYS A 303 4.16 -34.05 -7.93
CA LYS A 303 4.31 -35.15 -6.98
C LYS A 303 4.05 -34.70 -5.53
N HIS A 304 4.62 -33.57 -5.12
CA HIS A 304 4.39 -33.00 -3.79
C HIS A 304 2.92 -32.64 -3.58
N LEU A 305 2.29 -31.95 -4.54
CA LEU A 305 0.88 -31.58 -4.46
C LEU A 305 -0.04 -32.81 -4.36
N ARG A 306 0.22 -33.87 -5.13
CA ARG A 306 -0.52 -35.14 -5.01
C ARG A 306 -0.44 -35.74 -3.61
N GLN A 307 0.74 -35.73 -3.00
CA GLN A 307 0.91 -36.18 -1.61
C GLN A 307 0.11 -35.30 -0.65
N ARG A 308 0.17 -33.97 -0.81
CA ARG A 308 -0.58 -33.02 0.02
C ARG A 308 -2.08 -33.17 -0.11
N VAL A 309 -2.59 -33.46 -1.30
CA VAL A 309 -4.02 -33.75 -1.53
C VAL A 309 -4.44 -35.03 -0.81
N ALA A 310 -3.62 -36.08 -0.84
CA ALA A 310 -3.89 -37.33 -0.13
C ALA A 310 -3.95 -37.13 1.41
N GLU A 311 -3.11 -36.24 1.95
CA GLU A 311 -3.12 -35.88 3.38
C GLU A 311 -4.27 -34.93 3.73
N ARG A 312 -4.52 -33.93 2.88
CA ARG A 312 -5.51 -32.88 3.09
C ARG A 312 -6.14 -32.50 1.74
N PRO A 313 -7.36 -32.97 1.47
CA PRO A 313 -8.04 -32.74 0.19
C PRO A 313 -8.25 -31.27 -0.23
N ALA A 314 -8.18 -30.32 0.71
CA ALA A 314 -8.23 -28.87 0.42
C ALA A 314 -7.14 -28.37 -0.55
N TYR A 315 -6.01 -29.08 -0.69
CA TYR A 315 -4.96 -28.74 -1.67
C TYR A 315 -5.30 -29.14 -3.11
N LEU A 316 -6.46 -29.77 -3.35
CA LEU A 316 -6.88 -30.19 -4.69
C LEU A 316 -6.90 -29.01 -5.65
N SER A 317 -7.33 -27.84 -5.17
CA SER A 317 -7.38 -26.66 -6.01
C SER A 317 -6.02 -26.19 -6.51
N GLU A 318 -5.00 -26.21 -5.64
CA GLU A 318 -3.63 -25.86 -6.05
C GLU A 318 -3.02 -26.90 -7.01
N LEU A 319 -3.35 -28.18 -6.82
CA LEU A 319 -2.95 -29.24 -7.76
C LEU A 319 -3.52 -29.00 -9.16
N VAL A 320 -4.81 -28.69 -9.25
CA VAL A 320 -5.50 -28.41 -10.52
C VAL A 320 -4.93 -27.15 -11.17
N ASP A 321 -4.70 -26.09 -10.39
CA ASP A 321 -4.14 -24.83 -10.90
C ASP A 321 -2.72 -25.03 -11.48
N VAL A 322 -1.87 -25.83 -10.83
CA VAL A 322 -0.53 -26.18 -11.34
C VAL A 322 -0.59 -27.10 -12.57
N LEU A 323 -1.46 -28.11 -12.59
CA LEU A 323 -1.66 -28.98 -13.76
C LEU A 323 -2.15 -28.18 -14.97
N ALA A 324 -3.11 -27.28 -14.76
CA ALA A 324 -3.62 -26.40 -15.81
C ALA A 324 -2.53 -25.46 -16.32
N ALA A 325 -1.73 -24.85 -15.43
CA ALA A 325 -0.65 -23.94 -15.80
C ALA A 325 0.51 -24.61 -16.56
N THR A 326 0.68 -25.92 -16.39
CA THR A 326 1.71 -26.73 -17.05
C THR A 326 1.21 -27.43 -18.33
N GLY A 327 -0.05 -27.18 -18.71
CA GLY A 327 -0.67 -27.76 -19.92
C GLY A 327 -1.21 -29.18 -19.74
N ALA A 328 -1.15 -29.76 -18.54
CA ALA A 328 -1.69 -31.08 -18.22
C ALA A 328 -3.21 -31.03 -18.01
N HIS A 329 -3.94 -30.54 -19.02
CA HIS A 329 -5.38 -30.26 -18.92
C HIS A 329 -6.25 -31.49 -18.64
N ASP A 330 -5.92 -32.66 -19.21
CA ASP A 330 -6.62 -33.92 -18.94
C ASP A 330 -6.43 -34.39 -17.49
N GLU A 331 -5.23 -34.23 -16.96
CA GLU A 331 -4.93 -34.57 -15.56
C GLU A 331 -5.61 -33.58 -14.60
N ALA A 332 -5.62 -32.29 -14.94
CA ALA A 332 -6.33 -31.26 -14.18
C ALA A 332 -7.83 -31.56 -14.12
N TRP A 333 -8.43 -31.91 -15.26
CA TRP A 333 -9.82 -32.32 -15.36
C TRP A 333 -10.11 -33.56 -14.49
N THR A 334 -9.32 -34.62 -14.66
CA THR A 334 -9.48 -35.88 -13.90
C THR A 334 -9.39 -35.65 -12.39
N ALA A 335 -8.41 -34.85 -11.95
CA ALA A 335 -8.22 -34.53 -10.54
C ALA A 335 -9.43 -33.77 -9.98
N ALA A 336 -9.88 -32.71 -10.64
CA ALA A 336 -11.02 -31.91 -10.19
C ALA A 336 -12.35 -32.69 -10.20
N ASN A 337 -12.56 -33.53 -11.21
CA ASN A 337 -13.79 -34.31 -11.38
C ASN A 337 -13.91 -35.46 -10.35
N THR A 338 -12.84 -35.82 -9.66
CA THR A 338 -12.88 -36.82 -8.58
C THR A 338 -13.67 -36.32 -7.37
N ASP A 339 -13.57 -35.02 -7.05
CA ASP A 339 -14.37 -34.38 -5.99
C ASP A 339 -14.62 -32.89 -6.29
N PRO A 340 -15.62 -32.57 -7.14
CA PRO A 340 -15.90 -31.19 -7.55
C PRO A 340 -16.26 -30.25 -6.40
N ASN A 341 -16.77 -30.78 -5.29
CA ASN A 341 -17.21 -29.97 -4.15
C ASN A 341 -16.04 -29.30 -3.42
N GLN A 342 -14.84 -29.89 -3.50
CA GLN A 342 -13.63 -29.36 -2.85
C GLN A 342 -12.92 -28.28 -3.66
N PHE A 343 -13.25 -28.15 -4.94
CA PHE A 343 -12.62 -27.19 -5.83
C PHE A 343 -13.25 -25.78 -5.73
N GLY A 344 -14.45 -25.69 -5.15
CA GLY A 344 -15.21 -24.45 -5.05
C GLY A 344 -15.94 -24.11 -6.35
N ARG A 345 -17.18 -23.65 -6.23
CA ARG A 345 -18.12 -23.49 -7.37
C ARG A 345 -17.56 -22.64 -8.52
N GLN A 346 -16.97 -21.49 -8.22
CA GLN A 346 -16.47 -20.57 -9.25
C GLN A 346 -15.31 -21.17 -10.04
N ARG A 347 -14.34 -21.80 -9.36
CA ARG A 347 -13.21 -22.47 -10.00
C ARG A 347 -13.69 -23.65 -10.84
N TRP A 348 -14.66 -24.43 -10.34
CA TRP A 348 -15.26 -25.52 -11.09
C TRP A 348 -15.94 -25.05 -12.38
N ILE A 349 -16.71 -23.96 -12.34
CA ILE A 349 -17.33 -23.38 -13.55
C ILE A 349 -16.26 -22.96 -14.56
N ALA A 350 -15.19 -22.28 -14.13
CA ALA A 350 -14.10 -21.89 -15.04
C ALA A 350 -13.43 -23.11 -15.69
N LEU A 351 -13.24 -24.20 -14.95
CA LEU A 351 -12.69 -25.44 -15.50
C LEU A 351 -13.65 -26.10 -16.51
N LEU A 352 -14.97 -26.06 -16.26
CA LEU A 352 -15.97 -26.52 -17.23
C LEU A 352 -15.94 -25.71 -18.51
N GLU A 353 -15.85 -24.40 -18.41
CA GLU A 353 -15.76 -23.52 -19.58
C GLU A 353 -14.53 -23.84 -20.43
N GLN A 354 -13.39 -24.09 -19.79
CA GLN A 354 -12.18 -24.51 -20.46
C GLN A 354 -12.35 -25.89 -21.12
N ARG A 355 -12.82 -26.90 -20.37
CA ARG A 355 -12.99 -28.28 -20.87
C ARG A 355 -14.03 -28.36 -22.00
N ARG A 356 -15.05 -27.51 -21.99
CA ARG A 356 -16.07 -27.44 -23.05
C ARG A 356 -15.47 -27.17 -24.43
N THR A 357 -14.37 -26.42 -24.49
CA THR A 357 -13.72 -26.06 -25.77
C THR A 357 -12.96 -27.23 -26.40
N THR A 358 -12.44 -28.15 -25.59
CA THR A 358 -11.66 -29.31 -26.05
C THR A 358 -12.51 -30.57 -26.13
N ASP A 359 -13.34 -30.80 -25.11
CA ASP A 359 -14.11 -32.03 -24.88
C ASP A 359 -15.54 -31.70 -24.42
N PRO A 360 -16.40 -31.19 -25.33
CA PRO A 360 -17.74 -30.70 -24.98
C PRO A 360 -18.65 -31.78 -24.38
N ARG A 361 -18.40 -33.07 -24.65
CA ARG A 361 -19.18 -34.17 -24.08
C ARG A 361 -18.94 -34.37 -22.58
N ASP A 362 -17.72 -34.15 -22.10
CA ASP A 362 -17.32 -34.41 -20.71
C ASP A 362 -17.98 -33.45 -19.72
N VAL A 363 -18.37 -32.27 -20.19
CA VAL A 363 -18.91 -31.20 -19.35
C VAL A 363 -20.44 -31.24 -19.21
N ILE A 364 -21.14 -32.03 -20.02
CA ILE A 364 -22.62 -32.08 -20.03
C ILE A 364 -23.16 -32.46 -18.64
N MET A 365 -22.78 -33.63 -18.12
CA MET A 365 -23.23 -34.08 -16.79
C MET A 365 -22.79 -33.14 -15.67
N PRO A 366 -21.53 -32.66 -15.62
CA PRO A 366 -21.11 -31.63 -14.67
C PRO A 366 -21.92 -30.33 -14.71
N TYR A 367 -22.21 -29.77 -15.89
CA TYR A 367 -23.03 -28.56 -16.00
C TYR A 367 -24.42 -28.78 -15.43
N GLN A 368 -25.05 -29.91 -15.74
CA GLN A 368 -26.36 -30.28 -15.18
C GLN A 368 -26.35 -30.29 -13.65
N HIS A 369 -25.32 -30.88 -13.03
CA HIS A 369 -25.17 -30.90 -11.57
C HIS A 369 -25.00 -29.49 -10.97
N VAL A 370 -24.19 -28.63 -11.60
CA VAL A 370 -23.97 -27.25 -11.11
C VAL A 370 -25.24 -26.42 -11.21
N ILE A 371 -25.99 -26.54 -12.32
CA ILE A 371 -27.29 -25.89 -12.51
C ILE A 371 -28.28 -26.33 -11.42
N GLU A 372 -28.34 -27.64 -11.17
CA GLU A 372 -29.22 -28.20 -10.14
C GLU A 372 -28.88 -27.69 -8.74
N ALA A 373 -27.59 -27.71 -8.38
CA ALA A 373 -27.12 -27.21 -7.09
C ALA A 373 -27.37 -25.69 -6.93
N GLN A 374 -27.18 -24.90 -8.00
CA GLN A 374 -27.45 -23.46 -8.01
C GLN A 374 -28.91 -23.13 -7.67
N VAL A 375 -29.84 -23.91 -8.19
CA VAL A 375 -31.28 -23.71 -7.96
C VAL A 375 -31.74 -24.28 -6.62
N ASN A 376 -31.16 -25.41 -6.17
CA ASN A 376 -31.58 -26.06 -4.92
C ASN A 376 -31.10 -25.35 -3.65
N ASP A 377 -29.89 -24.76 -3.65
CA ASP A 377 -29.32 -24.07 -2.47
C ASP A 377 -30.01 -22.74 -2.11
N SER A 378 -31.18 -22.41 -2.68
CA SER A 378 -31.68 -21.03 -2.70
C SER A 378 -33.19 -20.84 -2.51
N GLY A 379 -33.54 -19.95 -1.58
CA GLY A 379 -34.79 -19.17 -1.56
C GLY A 379 -34.66 -17.76 -2.19
N ASP A 380 -33.49 -17.41 -2.72
CA ASP A 380 -33.17 -16.10 -3.31
C ASP A 380 -33.34 -16.08 -4.84
N LYS A 381 -34.05 -15.06 -5.35
CA LYS A 381 -34.34 -14.85 -6.77
C LYS A 381 -33.10 -14.54 -7.61
N GLN A 382 -32.03 -13.99 -7.01
CA GLN A 382 -30.82 -13.63 -7.75
C GLN A 382 -30.06 -14.86 -8.29
N ARG A 383 -30.12 -15.98 -7.58
CA ARG A 383 -29.40 -17.20 -8.00
C ARG A 383 -30.06 -17.92 -9.17
N TYR A 384 -31.37 -17.75 -9.38
CA TYR A 384 -32.05 -18.21 -10.61
C TYR A 384 -31.51 -17.52 -11.86
N ARG A 385 -31.20 -16.22 -11.77
CA ARG A 385 -30.54 -15.50 -12.88
C ARG A 385 -29.15 -16.03 -13.15
N GLY A 386 -28.41 -16.40 -12.10
CA GLY A 386 -27.09 -17.01 -12.22
C GLY A 386 -27.08 -18.41 -12.86
N ALA A 387 -28.23 -19.09 -12.98
CA ALA A 387 -28.32 -20.37 -13.69
C ALA A 387 -28.42 -20.20 -15.22
N LEU A 388 -28.83 -19.03 -15.70
CA LEU A 388 -29.06 -18.79 -17.14
C LEU A 388 -27.78 -18.92 -17.98
N PRO A 389 -26.63 -18.33 -17.60
CA PRO A 389 -25.39 -18.52 -18.35
C PRO A 389 -24.92 -19.99 -18.36
N LEU A 390 -25.22 -20.75 -17.30
CA LEU A 390 -24.86 -22.16 -17.21
C LEU A 390 -25.74 -23.04 -18.12
N LEU A 391 -27.03 -22.70 -18.26
CA LEU A 391 -27.94 -23.36 -19.21
C LEU A 391 -27.53 -23.11 -20.66
N ASP A 392 -27.16 -21.88 -21.00
CA ASP A 392 -26.61 -21.53 -22.32
C ASP A 392 -25.30 -22.28 -22.60
N ALA A 393 -24.39 -22.35 -21.62
CA ALA A 393 -23.15 -23.12 -21.76
C ALA A 393 -23.41 -24.63 -21.94
N LEU A 394 -24.42 -25.18 -21.26
CA LEU A 394 -24.85 -26.58 -21.41
C LEU A 394 -25.44 -26.83 -22.80
N GLU A 395 -26.30 -25.94 -23.30
CA GLU A 395 -26.87 -26.03 -24.65
C GLU A 395 -25.76 -26.08 -25.71
N GLN A 396 -24.82 -25.15 -25.65
CA GLN A 396 -23.66 -25.10 -26.55
C GLN A 396 -22.79 -26.35 -26.44
N ALA A 397 -22.62 -26.92 -25.24
CA ALA A 397 -21.87 -28.16 -25.04
C ALA A 397 -22.59 -29.36 -25.68
N CYS A 398 -23.91 -29.48 -25.50
CA CYS A 398 -24.73 -30.51 -26.13
C CYS A 398 -24.72 -30.39 -27.66
N GLU A 399 -24.79 -29.18 -28.20
CA GLU A 399 -24.70 -28.93 -29.64
C GLU A 399 -23.34 -29.35 -30.21
N ALA A 400 -22.24 -28.93 -29.57
CA ALA A 400 -20.89 -29.27 -29.99
C ALA A 400 -20.58 -30.77 -29.83
N ALA A 401 -21.24 -31.47 -28.91
CA ALA A 401 -21.12 -32.92 -28.71
C ALA A 401 -22.05 -33.76 -29.61
N GLU A 402 -22.83 -33.11 -30.49
CA GLU A 402 -23.87 -33.71 -31.35
C GLU A 402 -24.98 -34.43 -30.55
N GLN A 403 -25.29 -33.94 -29.35
CA GLN A 403 -26.32 -34.48 -28.44
C GLN A 403 -27.44 -33.45 -28.20
N ARG A 404 -28.00 -32.88 -29.28
CA ARG A 404 -29.02 -31.83 -29.17
C ARG A 404 -30.24 -32.24 -28.34
N ASP A 405 -30.69 -33.48 -28.49
CA ASP A 405 -31.83 -34.02 -27.73
C ASP A 405 -31.55 -34.07 -26.22
N ALA A 406 -30.27 -34.14 -25.80
CA ALA A 406 -29.89 -34.20 -24.40
C ALA A 406 -30.18 -32.89 -23.65
N PHE A 407 -30.02 -31.74 -24.32
CA PHE A 407 -30.38 -30.45 -23.72
C PHE A 407 -31.90 -30.32 -23.56
N THR A 408 -32.68 -30.60 -24.61
CA THR A 408 -34.15 -30.53 -24.56
C THR A 408 -34.71 -31.48 -23.50
N THR A 409 -34.18 -32.71 -23.42
CA THR A 409 -34.56 -33.70 -22.41
C THR A 409 -34.24 -33.21 -20.99
N PHE A 410 -33.02 -32.68 -20.78
CA PHE A 410 -32.64 -32.13 -19.48
C PHE A 410 -33.51 -30.94 -19.09
N LEU A 411 -33.76 -29.99 -20.00
CA LEU A 411 -34.56 -28.79 -19.72
C LEU A 411 -36.00 -29.16 -19.37
N ALA A 412 -36.60 -30.11 -20.08
CA ALA A 412 -37.96 -30.60 -19.78
C ALA A 412 -38.04 -31.22 -18.39
N ASP A 413 -37.12 -32.12 -18.04
CA ASP A 413 -37.05 -32.77 -16.72
C ASP A 413 -36.74 -31.76 -15.60
N PHE A 414 -35.81 -30.83 -15.83
CA PHE A 414 -35.47 -29.76 -14.90
C PHE A 414 -36.69 -28.88 -14.57
N ARG A 415 -37.48 -28.51 -15.59
CA ARG A 415 -38.71 -27.72 -15.40
C ARG A 415 -39.77 -28.50 -14.63
N ASP A 416 -39.96 -29.80 -14.91
CA ASP A 416 -40.95 -30.62 -14.18
C ASP A 416 -40.57 -30.76 -12.69
N ARG A 417 -39.29 -31.04 -12.39
CA ARG A 417 -38.79 -31.13 -11.02
C ARG A 417 -38.97 -29.83 -10.24
N HIS A 418 -38.82 -28.68 -10.89
CA HIS A 418 -38.96 -27.36 -10.26
C HIS A 418 -40.31 -26.66 -10.52
N ARG A 419 -41.34 -27.37 -11.00
CA ARG A 419 -42.66 -26.79 -11.35
C ARG A 419 -43.35 -26.02 -10.22
N ARG A 420 -43.04 -26.34 -8.96
CA ARG A 420 -43.56 -25.66 -7.76
C ARG A 420 -42.83 -24.35 -7.41
N ARG A 421 -41.87 -23.91 -8.24
CA ARG A 421 -41.10 -22.66 -8.07
C ARG A 421 -41.46 -21.65 -9.19
N PRO A 422 -42.62 -20.95 -9.13
CA PRO A 422 -43.11 -20.12 -10.23
C PRO A 422 -42.16 -18.97 -10.61
N THR A 423 -41.37 -18.47 -9.66
CA THR A 423 -40.37 -17.43 -9.95
C THR A 423 -39.20 -17.94 -10.79
N LEU A 424 -38.79 -19.21 -10.59
CA LEU A 424 -37.77 -19.84 -11.44
C LEU A 424 -38.33 -20.03 -12.86
N ILE A 425 -39.52 -20.61 -12.99
CA ILE A 425 -40.17 -20.85 -14.28
C ILE A 425 -40.28 -19.54 -15.07
N LYS A 426 -40.79 -18.47 -14.45
CA LYS A 426 -40.86 -17.14 -15.08
C LYS A 426 -39.48 -16.62 -15.52
N THR A 427 -38.43 -16.91 -14.75
CA THR A 427 -37.06 -16.49 -15.09
C THR A 427 -36.54 -17.24 -16.31
N LEU A 428 -36.79 -18.55 -16.41
CA LEU A 428 -36.45 -19.37 -17.57
C LEU A 428 -37.21 -18.91 -18.83
N ASP A 429 -38.53 -18.69 -18.71
CA ASP A 429 -39.38 -18.25 -19.82
C ASP A 429 -38.97 -16.87 -20.34
N SER A 430 -38.54 -15.97 -19.46
CA SER A 430 -38.06 -14.63 -19.85
C SER A 430 -36.72 -14.67 -20.56
N ALA A 431 -35.96 -15.76 -20.41
CA ALA A 431 -34.63 -15.94 -20.99
C ALA A 431 -34.63 -16.82 -22.26
N GLY A 432 -35.79 -17.27 -22.72
CA GLY A 432 -35.91 -18.05 -23.96
C GLY A 432 -35.80 -19.57 -23.80
N PHE A 433 -35.66 -20.08 -22.56
CA PHE A 433 -35.60 -21.52 -22.28
C PHE A 433 -37.00 -22.14 -22.22
N TYR A 434 -37.62 -22.22 -23.40
CA TYR A 434 -38.93 -22.84 -23.63
C TYR A 434 -38.82 -24.36 -23.82
N GLN A 435 -39.96 -25.03 -23.77
CA GLN A 435 -40.10 -26.43 -24.17
C GLN A 435 -40.30 -26.54 -25.68
#